data_AF-S9UVB0-F1
#
_entry.id   AF-S9UVB0-F1
#
_cell.length_a   1.000
_cell.length_b   1.000
_cell.length_c   1.000
_cell.angle_alpha   90.00
_cell.angle_beta   90.00
_cell.angle_gamma   90.00
#
_symmetry.space_group_name_H-M   'P 1'
#
loop_
_entity.id
_entity.type
_entity.pdbx_description
1 polymer ?
#
loop_
_entity_poly.entity_id
_entity_poly.type
_entity_poly.pdbx_seq_one_letter_code
_entity_poly.pdbx_strand_id
1 'polypeptide(L)'
;MVRELVTSGKYDLFFNLCDGGRDEKRAGVDVVQALEEMNAAFTGSDSHSFEPSKIDMKLMVGSSGVRVPNFVLLENAESLAKKCRHLRFPVIVKHLSGYASVGIHKDNRCENLEQLKTKVVRFVKEFNHALVEEFIVGREGTVLACADAQSPHGVKVFRPLMFHFLDSGDDFAYFDKKWTMECNEKAYGFLPAEDPAYAGIIDMARNAYRNIMSCVGYGRVDFRIDDKNGEPVFLEINPNCGMWYSEKDGGDFADVMVRGDPTWNHERFLQNAISRALREQAARKPWYFISHDKHGQFSTRASRNVPAGKCLFGDAVHPIPVVSRALFKVGEDSPSVGCVVCRADGIHEAVAIRHSCEPNMQFVHGRTLLFAAKRNINVGEELTVDYATLRDEAMPHFACGCGTKNCRSVIFAVPAMPRTVEVKTMRKMLREKKRIWVKEKVDREAEQLLRKKAAGGGSGGGSHK
;
A
#
# COMPACT_ATOMS: atom_id res chain seq x y z
N MET A 1 2.77 -16.74 -21.55
CA MET A 1 1.54 -17.42 -21.11
C MET A 1 0.45 -16.45 -20.64
N VAL A 2 0.43 -15.90 -19.40
CA VAL A 2 -0.71 -15.06 -18.96
C VAL A 2 -0.89 -13.77 -19.77
N ARG A 3 0.21 -13.13 -20.18
CA ARG A 3 0.18 -11.92 -21.03
C ARG A 3 -0.46 -12.17 -22.39
N GLU A 4 -0.17 -13.31 -23.00
CA GLU A 4 -0.76 -13.71 -24.29
C GLU A 4 -2.26 -13.99 -24.15
N LEU A 5 -2.70 -14.55 -23.02
CA LEU A 5 -4.12 -14.78 -22.77
C LEU A 5 -4.88 -13.45 -22.65
N VAL A 6 -4.32 -12.47 -21.94
CA VAL A 6 -4.92 -11.14 -21.81
C VAL A 6 -4.96 -10.41 -23.16
N THR A 7 -3.85 -10.41 -23.91
CA THR A 7 -3.79 -9.72 -25.21
C THR A 7 -4.64 -10.38 -26.29
N SER A 8 -5.01 -11.66 -26.13
CA SER A 8 -5.91 -12.35 -27.05
C SER A 8 -7.33 -11.77 -27.09
N GLY A 9 -7.76 -11.06 -26.04
CA GLY A 9 -9.11 -10.50 -25.91
C GLY A 9 -10.22 -11.55 -25.79
N LYS A 10 -9.89 -12.83 -25.60
CA LYS A 10 -10.87 -13.94 -25.51
C LYS A 10 -11.51 -14.10 -24.13
N TYR A 11 -10.98 -13.45 -23.10
CA TYR A 11 -11.39 -13.63 -21.71
C TYR A 11 -11.67 -12.28 -21.07
N ASP A 12 -12.83 -12.15 -20.42
CA ASP A 12 -13.22 -10.93 -19.71
C ASP A 12 -12.57 -10.82 -18.33
N LEU A 13 -12.22 -11.96 -17.73
CA LEU A 13 -11.72 -12.05 -16.36
C LEU A 13 -10.81 -13.27 -16.17
N PHE A 14 -9.83 -13.13 -15.27
CA PHE A 14 -8.90 -14.15 -14.86
C PHE A 14 -9.17 -14.57 -13.43
N PHE A 15 -9.56 -15.82 -13.23
CA PHE A 15 -9.76 -16.35 -11.89
C PHE A 15 -8.40 -16.76 -11.30
N ASN A 16 -7.92 -16.01 -10.31
CA ASN A 16 -6.58 -16.21 -9.76
C ASN A 16 -6.58 -17.21 -8.60
N LEU A 17 -5.96 -18.37 -8.83
CA LEU A 17 -5.68 -19.40 -7.83
C LEU A 17 -4.18 -19.59 -7.61
N CYS A 18 -3.34 -18.68 -8.12
CA CYS A 18 -1.91 -18.70 -7.88
C CYS A 18 -1.66 -18.37 -6.41
N ASP A 19 -0.99 -19.28 -5.70
CA ASP A 19 -0.64 -19.11 -4.30
C ASP A 19 0.87 -19.03 -4.06
N GLY A 20 1.73 -19.34 -5.05
CA GLY A 20 3.18 -19.44 -4.87
C GLY A 20 3.83 -18.23 -4.20
N GLY A 21 4.72 -18.48 -3.23
CA GLY A 21 5.57 -17.45 -2.63
C GLY A 21 6.65 -16.95 -3.61
N ARG A 22 7.21 -15.75 -3.38
CA ARG A 22 8.24 -15.14 -4.26
C ARG A 22 9.44 -16.03 -4.58
N ASP A 23 9.85 -16.86 -3.62
CA ASP A 23 11.03 -17.72 -3.74
C ASP A 23 10.69 -19.14 -4.24
N GLU A 24 9.42 -19.39 -4.61
CA GLU A 24 8.98 -20.68 -5.12
C GLU A 24 8.90 -20.71 -6.66
N LYS A 25 8.97 -21.92 -7.23
CA LYS A 25 8.73 -22.11 -8.68
C LYS A 25 7.25 -22.05 -9.07
N ARG A 26 6.35 -22.06 -8.09
CA ARG A 26 4.91 -21.99 -8.31
C ARG A 26 4.53 -20.56 -8.70
N ALA A 27 3.56 -20.43 -9.60
CA ALA A 27 3.03 -19.13 -9.98
C ALA A 27 2.43 -18.40 -8.76
N GLY A 28 2.73 -17.12 -8.61
CA GLY A 28 2.42 -16.33 -7.43
C GLY A 28 2.20 -14.86 -7.77
N VAL A 29 2.91 -13.99 -7.04
CA VAL A 29 2.81 -12.52 -7.21
C VAL A 29 3.17 -12.04 -8.61
N ASP A 30 4.02 -12.77 -9.34
CA ASP A 30 4.43 -12.47 -10.72
C ASP A 30 3.25 -12.50 -11.70
N VAL A 31 2.31 -13.44 -11.52
CA VAL A 31 1.07 -13.50 -12.30
C VAL A 31 0.17 -12.32 -11.97
N VAL A 32 0.06 -11.97 -10.69
CA VAL A 32 -0.76 -10.82 -10.24
C VAL A 32 -0.23 -9.52 -10.84
N GLN A 33 1.09 -9.29 -10.76
CA GLN A 33 1.73 -8.11 -11.35
C GLN A 33 1.50 -8.04 -12.86
N ALA A 34 1.64 -9.15 -13.59
CA ALA A 34 1.38 -9.18 -15.02
C ALA A 34 -0.09 -8.82 -15.36
N LEU A 35 -1.06 -9.31 -14.57
CA LEU A 35 -2.47 -8.98 -14.74
C LEU A 35 -2.77 -7.50 -14.44
N GLU A 36 -2.14 -6.93 -13.42
CA GLU A 36 -2.26 -5.51 -13.04
C GLU A 36 -1.70 -4.58 -14.12
N GLU A 37 -0.49 -4.86 -14.62
CA GLU A 37 0.16 -4.05 -15.66
C GLU A 37 -0.68 -3.94 -16.94
N MET A 38 -1.41 -5.00 -17.29
CA MET A 38 -2.30 -5.00 -18.46
C MET A 38 -3.73 -4.54 -18.13
N ASN A 39 -3.98 -4.13 -16.88
CA ASN A 39 -5.29 -3.79 -16.35
C ASN A 39 -6.36 -4.87 -16.67
N ALA A 40 -6.00 -6.14 -16.52
CA ALA A 40 -6.94 -7.27 -16.62
C ALA A 40 -7.87 -7.28 -15.40
N ALA A 41 -9.09 -7.80 -15.54
CA ALA A 41 -9.93 -8.11 -14.38
C ALA A 41 -9.47 -9.44 -13.80
N PHE A 42 -9.21 -9.49 -12.49
CA PHE A 42 -8.81 -10.73 -11.82
C PHE A 42 -9.31 -10.78 -10.38
N THR A 43 -9.54 -11.99 -9.88
CA THR A 43 -9.99 -12.25 -8.49
C THR A 43 -8.81 -12.36 -7.53
N GLY A 44 -9.07 -12.36 -6.23
CA GLY A 44 -8.03 -12.53 -5.22
C GLY A 44 -7.33 -11.23 -4.82
N SER A 45 -6.17 -11.38 -4.20
CA SER A 45 -5.35 -10.27 -3.67
C SER A 45 -4.63 -9.52 -4.79
N ASP A 46 -4.40 -8.22 -4.60
CA ASP A 46 -3.47 -7.43 -5.42
C ASP A 46 -2.00 -7.70 -5.04
N SER A 47 -1.06 -7.23 -5.87
CA SER A 47 0.37 -7.49 -5.67
C SER A 47 0.95 -6.82 -4.42
N HIS A 48 0.35 -5.72 -3.95
CA HIS A 48 0.77 -5.01 -2.73
C HIS A 48 0.53 -5.85 -1.48
N SER A 49 -0.62 -6.53 -1.42
CA SER A 49 -1.03 -7.32 -0.28
C SER A 49 -0.81 -8.82 -0.44
N PHE A 50 -0.33 -9.30 -1.59
CA PHE A 50 -0.20 -10.74 -1.89
C PHE A 50 0.73 -11.48 -0.90
N GLU A 51 1.87 -10.88 -0.54
CA GLU A 51 2.84 -11.48 0.38
C GLU A 51 3.40 -10.40 1.34
N PRO A 52 2.59 -9.92 2.31
CA PRO A 52 3.07 -8.94 3.28
C PRO A 52 4.05 -9.62 4.24
N SER A 53 5.05 -8.89 4.74
CA SER A 53 5.89 -9.45 5.80
C SER A 53 5.12 -9.52 7.11
N LYS A 54 5.46 -10.47 7.99
CA LYS A 54 4.87 -10.56 9.34
C LYS A 54 5.05 -9.25 10.13
N ILE A 55 6.11 -8.50 9.86
CA ILE A 55 6.34 -7.20 10.50
C ILE A 55 5.35 -6.17 9.98
N ASP A 56 5.18 -6.08 8.66
CA ASP A 56 4.24 -5.13 8.06
C ASP A 56 2.82 -5.42 8.55
N MET A 57 2.42 -6.70 8.57
CA MET A 57 1.13 -7.12 9.12
C MET A 57 0.93 -6.61 10.55
N LYS A 58 1.91 -6.83 11.44
CA LYS A 58 1.83 -6.41 12.85
C LYS A 58 1.78 -4.90 13.02
N LEU A 59 2.57 -4.15 12.25
CA LEU A 59 2.57 -2.69 12.31
C LEU A 59 1.25 -2.12 11.78
N MET A 60 0.75 -2.64 10.66
CA MET A 60 -0.51 -2.19 10.04
C MET A 60 -1.71 -2.45 10.95
N VAL A 61 -1.82 -3.63 11.57
CA VAL A 61 -2.98 -3.93 12.43
C VAL A 61 -2.80 -3.45 13.85
N GLY A 62 -1.59 -3.53 14.41
CA GLY A 62 -1.28 -3.08 15.76
C GLY A 62 -1.56 -1.58 15.94
N SER A 63 -1.29 -0.77 14.91
CA SER A 63 -1.64 0.67 14.91
C SER A 63 -3.15 0.95 14.96
N SER A 64 -3.99 -0.04 14.64
CA SER A 64 -5.46 0.03 14.76
C SER A 64 -6.01 -0.45 16.11
N GLY A 65 -5.14 -0.83 17.05
CA GLY A 65 -5.52 -1.32 18.38
C GLY A 65 -5.71 -2.84 18.45
N VAL A 66 -5.48 -3.58 17.37
CA VAL A 66 -5.49 -5.04 17.36
C VAL A 66 -4.29 -5.57 18.14
N ARG A 67 -4.53 -6.52 19.05
CA ARG A 67 -3.45 -7.17 19.82
C ARG A 67 -2.60 -8.04 18.91
N VAL A 68 -1.29 -7.82 18.97
CA VAL A 68 -0.27 -8.66 18.33
C VAL A 68 0.76 -9.09 19.39
N PRO A 69 1.47 -10.21 19.21
CA PRO A 69 2.55 -10.59 20.12
C PRO A 69 3.64 -9.52 20.14
N ASN A 70 4.24 -9.26 21.30
CA ASN A 70 5.48 -8.47 21.34
C ASN A 70 6.55 -9.20 20.55
N PHE A 71 7.35 -8.47 19.77
CA PHE A 71 8.30 -9.07 18.86
C PHE A 71 9.59 -8.26 18.73
N VAL A 72 10.65 -8.94 18.27
CA VAL A 72 11.94 -8.36 17.90
C VAL A 72 12.40 -8.98 16.59
N LEU A 73 12.80 -8.15 15.63
CA LEU A 73 13.53 -8.60 14.43
C LEU A 73 15.03 -8.58 14.70
N LEU A 74 15.72 -9.67 14.39
CA LEU A 74 17.14 -9.83 14.59
C LEU A 74 17.86 -10.20 13.29
N GLU A 75 18.96 -9.51 13.00
CA GLU A 75 19.91 -9.84 11.92
C GLU A 75 21.09 -10.68 12.42
N ASN A 76 21.26 -10.80 13.73
CA ASN A 76 22.32 -11.59 14.38
C ASN A 76 21.97 -11.86 15.85
N ALA A 77 22.75 -12.74 16.49
CA ALA A 77 22.61 -13.09 17.91
C ALA A 77 23.37 -12.14 18.86
N GLU A 78 23.97 -11.05 18.37
CA GLU A 78 24.72 -10.13 19.21
C GLU A 78 23.79 -9.36 20.16
N SER A 79 24.19 -9.27 21.42
CA SER A 79 23.41 -8.59 22.47
C SER A 79 21.96 -9.10 22.59
N LEU A 80 21.72 -10.38 22.28
CA LEU A 80 20.39 -11.00 22.24
C LEU A 80 19.58 -10.74 23.53
N ALA A 81 20.17 -10.99 24.70
CA ALA A 81 19.51 -10.77 25.98
C ALA A 81 19.05 -9.31 26.17
N LYS A 82 19.87 -8.33 25.73
CA LYS A 82 19.53 -6.90 25.80
C LYS A 82 18.40 -6.54 24.85
N LYS A 83 18.44 -7.05 23.60
CA LYS A 83 17.42 -6.78 22.58
C LYS A 83 16.07 -7.41 22.97
N CYS A 84 16.08 -8.63 23.51
CA CYS A 84 14.87 -9.39 23.85
C CYS A 84 14.39 -9.21 25.31
N ARG A 85 15.01 -8.34 26.13
CA ARG A 85 14.70 -8.20 27.57
C ARG A 85 13.25 -7.89 27.93
N HIS A 86 12.47 -7.37 26.99
CA HIS A 86 11.07 -6.98 27.18
C HIS A 86 10.09 -8.08 26.77
N LEU A 87 10.58 -9.16 26.14
CA LEU A 87 9.79 -10.33 25.78
C LEU A 87 9.68 -11.27 26.96
N ARG A 88 8.52 -11.93 27.09
CA ARG A 88 8.27 -12.99 28.07
C ARG A 88 8.34 -14.34 27.37
N PHE A 89 9.07 -15.28 27.98
CA PHE A 89 9.09 -16.67 27.55
C PHE A 89 7.76 -17.38 27.91
N PRO A 90 7.34 -18.40 27.14
CA PRO A 90 7.98 -18.90 25.91
C PRO A 90 7.93 -17.89 24.76
N VAL A 91 8.93 -17.95 23.89
CA VAL A 91 8.98 -17.19 22.63
C VAL A 91 9.00 -18.14 21.45
N ILE A 92 8.66 -17.66 20.25
CA ILE A 92 8.74 -18.44 19.02
C ILE A 92 9.57 -17.69 17.98
N VAL A 93 10.49 -18.40 17.31
CA VAL A 93 11.30 -17.87 16.22
C VAL A 93 10.64 -18.21 14.89
N LYS A 94 10.39 -17.20 14.05
CA LYS A 94 9.67 -17.33 12.78
C LYS A 94 10.43 -16.68 11.62
N HIS A 95 10.11 -17.14 10.41
CA HIS A 95 10.51 -16.50 9.17
C HIS A 95 9.70 -15.21 8.93
N LEU A 96 10.29 -14.23 8.23
CA LEU A 96 9.64 -12.95 7.90
C LEU A 96 8.44 -13.12 6.97
N SER A 97 8.53 -14.01 5.98
CA SER A 97 7.40 -14.35 5.10
C SER A 97 6.38 -15.22 5.84
N GLY A 98 5.08 -14.94 5.60
CA GLY A 98 3.91 -15.71 6.05
C GLY A 98 3.76 -17.08 5.39
N TYR A 99 4.41 -17.29 4.25
CA TYR A 99 4.00 -18.34 3.35
C TYR A 99 4.31 -19.76 3.87
N ALA A 100 3.34 -20.66 3.68
CA ALA A 100 3.41 -22.12 3.87
C ALA A 100 4.02 -22.65 5.18
N SER A 101 4.11 -21.85 6.26
CA SER A 101 4.81 -22.24 7.51
C SER A 101 6.31 -22.56 7.29
N VAL A 102 6.95 -21.92 6.31
CA VAL A 102 8.38 -22.11 6.01
C VAL A 102 9.23 -21.94 7.28
N GLY A 103 10.02 -22.96 7.58
CA GLY A 103 10.95 -22.98 8.72
C GLY A 103 10.29 -23.15 10.10
N ILE A 104 8.96 -23.35 10.19
CA ILE A 104 8.28 -23.56 11.47
C ILE A 104 8.21 -25.07 11.79
N HIS A 105 9.03 -25.47 12.76
CA HIS A 105 9.06 -26.80 13.37
C HIS A 105 8.80 -26.69 14.88
N LYS A 106 8.65 -27.84 15.57
CA LYS A 106 8.37 -27.88 17.01
C LYS A 106 9.44 -27.17 17.86
N ASP A 107 10.70 -27.19 17.43
CA ASP A 107 11.84 -26.52 18.10
C ASP A 107 11.88 -24.99 17.88
N ASN A 108 10.91 -24.42 17.15
CA ASN A 108 10.78 -22.96 17.00
C ASN A 108 10.30 -22.26 18.27
N ARG A 109 9.56 -22.98 19.12
CA ARG A 109 9.21 -22.49 20.46
C ARG A 109 10.41 -22.67 21.38
N CYS A 110 10.90 -21.57 21.94
CA CYS A 110 12.00 -21.52 22.88
C CYS A 110 11.46 -21.15 24.27
N GLU A 111 11.85 -21.92 25.28
CA GLU A 111 11.48 -21.74 26.69
C GLU A 111 12.47 -20.85 27.45
N ASN A 112 13.68 -20.67 26.92
CA ASN A 112 14.74 -19.92 27.58
C ASN A 112 15.73 -19.30 26.58
N LEU A 113 16.63 -18.46 27.11
CA LEU A 113 17.61 -17.70 26.32
C LEU A 113 18.60 -18.60 25.56
N GLU A 114 18.99 -19.75 26.10
CA GLU A 114 19.94 -20.65 25.45
C GLU A 114 19.32 -21.31 24.21
N GLN A 115 18.07 -21.77 24.33
CA GLN A 115 17.30 -22.27 23.19
C GLN A 115 17.10 -21.17 22.14
N LEU A 116 16.73 -19.96 22.57
CA LEU A 116 16.55 -18.81 21.68
C LEU A 116 17.85 -18.47 20.92
N LYS A 117 18.99 -18.40 21.62
CA LYS A 117 20.30 -18.10 21.00
C LYS A 117 20.64 -19.11 19.93
N THR A 118 20.46 -20.39 20.23
CA THR A 118 20.73 -21.49 19.29
C THR A 118 19.85 -21.36 18.04
N LYS A 119 18.55 -21.11 18.23
CA LYS A 119 17.59 -20.99 17.14
C LYS A 119 17.82 -19.74 16.28
N VAL A 120 18.11 -18.59 16.89
CA VAL A 120 18.41 -17.32 16.18
C VAL A 120 19.65 -17.46 15.31
N VAL A 121 20.75 -18.05 15.81
CA VAL A 121 21.97 -18.26 15.01
C VAL A 121 21.68 -19.10 13.76
N ARG A 122 20.89 -20.18 13.91
CA ARG A 122 20.49 -21.02 12.77
C ARG A 122 19.60 -20.25 11.79
N PHE A 123 18.57 -19.58 12.28
CA PHE A 123 17.61 -18.83 11.45
C PHE A 123 18.26 -17.71 10.66
N VAL A 124 19.13 -16.92 11.29
CA VAL A 124 19.86 -15.84 10.60
C VAL A 124 20.76 -16.41 9.51
N LYS A 125 21.43 -17.53 9.76
CA LYS A 125 22.29 -18.18 8.75
C LYS A 125 21.49 -18.66 7.54
N GLU A 126 20.27 -19.15 7.76
CA GLU A 126 19.42 -19.74 6.72
C GLU A 126 18.58 -18.69 5.97
N PHE A 127 18.07 -17.68 6.66
CA PHE A 127 17.06 -16.75 6.18
C PHE A 127 17.44 -15.27 6.31
N ASN A 128 18.68 -14.96 6.69
CA ASN A 128 19.22 -13.62 6.94
C ASN A 128 18.63 -12.89 8.17
N HIS A 129 17.42 -13.25 8.61
CA HIS A 129 16.75 -12.66 9.75
C HIS A 129 16.03 -13.70 10.62
N ALA A 130 15.83 -13.36 11.89
CA ALA A 130 15.00 -14.10 12.83
C ALA A 130 13.96 -13.17 13.46
N LEU A 131 12.67 -13.46 13.24
CA LEU A 131 11.58 -12.78 13.94
C LEU A 131 11.28 -13.54 15.23
N VAL A 132 11.56 -12.92 16.38
CA VAL A 132 11.29 -13.49 17.71
C VAL A 132 10.01 -12.88 18.24
N GLU A 133 9.02 -13.71 18.56
CA GLU A 133 7.71 -13.27 19.09
C GLU A 133 7.43 -13.91 20.44
N GLU A 134 6.72 -13.22 21.34
CA GLU A 134 6.09 -13.89 22.49
C GLU A 134 5.14 -14.99 21.99
N PHE A 135 5.27 -16.20 22.53
CA PHE A 135 4.36 -17.27 22.21
C PHE A 135 3.08 -17.12 23.03
N ILE A 136 1.94 -16.99 22.36
CA ILE A 136 0.63 -16.83 22.99
C ILE A 136 0.10 -18.21 23.36
N VAL A 137 0.13 -18.56 24.64
CA VAL A 137 -0.42 -19.83 25.13
C VAL A 137 -1.95 -19.75 25.09
N GLY A 138 -2.58 -20.75 24.47
CA GLY A 138 -4.02 -20.91 24.43
C GLY A 138 -4.54 -21.46 23.11
N ARG A 139 -5.85 -21.32 22.87
CA ARG A 139 -6.54 -21.94 21.72
C ARG A 139 -6.12 -21.28 20.40
N GLU A 140 -5.86 -22.07 19.36
CA GLU A 140 -5.48 -21.57 18.03
C GLU A 140 -6.63 -21.78 17.03
N GLY A 141 -6.83 -20.79 16.17
CA GLY A 141 -7.89 -20.84 15.18
C GLY A 141 -7.60 -19.94 13.99
N THR A 142 -8.55 -19.96 13.06
CA THR A 142 -8.46 -19.24 11.81
C THR A 142 -9.83 -18.75 11.35
N VAL A 143 -9.88 -17.63 10.64
CA VAL A 143 -11.13 -17.05 10.16
C VAL A 143 -10.96 -16.41 8.79
N LEU A 144 -11.85 -16.74 7.86
CA LEU A 144 -11.88 -16.17 6.52
C LEU A 144 -12.52 -14.78 6.55
N ALA A 145 -11.94 -13.85 5.80
CA ALA A 145 -12.52 -12.55 5.50
C ALA A 145 -12.45 -12.26 4.00
N CYS A 146 -13.49 -11.61 3.46
CA CYS A 146 -13.51 -11.14 2.08
C CYS A 146 -14.29 -9.83 1.93
N ALA A 147 -14.05 -9.13 0.83
CA ALA A 147 -14.81 -7.93 0.49
C ALA A 147 -16.27 -8.31 0.20
N ASP A 148 -17.21 -7.61 0.82
CA ASP A 148 -18.63 -7.73 0.49
C ASP A 148 -19.32 -6.38 0.70
N ALA A 149 -19.75 -5.76 -0.39
CA ALA A 149 -20.40 -4.45 -0.36
C ALA A 149 -21.76 -4.46 0.37
N GLN A 150 -22.38 -5.64 0.53
CA GLN A 150 -23.64 -5.80 1.26
C GLN A 150 -23.42 -5.98 2.77
N SER A 151 -22.21 -6.36 3.19
CA SER A 151 -21.88 -6.55 4.60
C SER A 151 -21.58 -5.21 5.29
N PRO A 152 -21.83 -5.11 6.61
CA PRO A 152 -21.40 -3.97 7.40
C PRO A 152 -19.91 -3.67 7.18
N HIS A 153 -19.60 -2.39 6.96
CA HIS A 153 -18.26 -1.91 6.67
C HIS A 153 -17.60 -2.46 5.39
N GLY A 154 -18.36 -3.09 4.49
CA GLY A 154 -17.86 -3.61 3.22
C GLY A 154 -17.06 -4.91 3.34
N VAL A 155 -17.14 -5.61 4.48
CA VAL A 155 -16.32 -6.80 4.78
C VAL A 155 -17.20 -7.90 5.35
N LYS A 156 -17.18 -9.08 4.71
CA LYS A 156 -17.72 -10.31 5.27
C LYS A 156 -16.62 -11.02 6.05
N VAL A 157 -16.87 -11.27 7.33
CA VAL A 157 -16.07 -12.19 8.16
C VAL A 157 -16.91 -13.43 8.41
N PHE A 158 -16.34 -14.61 8.18
CA PHE A 158 -17.00 -15.89 8.36
C PHE A 158 -16.94 -16.37 9.82
N ARG A 159 -17.61 -17.47 10.13
CA ARG A 159 -17.55 -18.09 11.46
C ARG A 159 -16.13 -18.59 11.71
N PRO A 160 -15.47 -18.22 12.83
CA PRO A 160 -14.13 -18.70 13.14
C PRO A 160 -14.08 -20.21 13.32
N LEU A 161 -12.99 -20.80 12.86
CA LEU A 161 -12.68 -22.21 13.00
C LEU A 161 -11.58 -22.38 14.05
N MET A 162 -11.76 -23.28 15.01
CA MET A 162 -10.77 -23.61 16.03
C MET A 162 -10.12 -24.96 15.71
N PHE A 163 -8.82 -25.06 15.94
CA PHE A 163 -8.07 -26.29 15.73
C PHE A 163 -8.14 -27.16 17.00
N HIS A 164 -8.70 -28.37 16.89
CA HIS A 164 -8.83 -29.35 17.98
C HIS A 164 -7.59 -30.27 18.07
N PHE A 165 -6.79 -30.35 17.02
CA PHE A 165 -5.63 -31.25 16.97
C PHE A 165 -4.46 -30.86 17.89
N LEU A 166 -4.58 -29.77 18.65
CA LEU A 166 -3.62 -29.39 19.69
C LEU A 166 -3.78 -30.23 20.98
N ASP A 167 -4.85 -31.04 21.08
CA ASP A 167 -5.16 -31.82 22.28
C ASP A 167 -4.22 -33.03 22.53
N SER A 168 -3.27 -33.32 21.62
CA SER A 168 -2.33 -34.45 21.71
C SER A 168 -0.93 -34.08 22.24
N GLY A 169 -0.77 -32.96 22.96
CA GLY A 169 0.50 -32.53 23.54
C GLY A 169 1.40 -31.69 22.62
N ASP A 170 0.81 -31.09 21.57
CA ASP A 170 1.47 -30.08 20.75
C ASP A 170 0.80 -28.72 20.96
N ASP A 171 1.58 -27.68 21.15
CA ASP A 171 1.03 -26.38 21.57
C ASP A 171 0.69 -25.45 20.40
N PHE A 172 1.08 -25.75 19.16
CA PHE A 172 0.82 -24.92 17.97
C PHE A 172 0.87 -25.72 16.65
N ALA A 173 0.28 -25.16 15.59
CA ALA A 173 0.38 -25.74 14.26
C ALA A 173 1.77 -25.45 13.63
N TYR A 174 2.48 -26.51 13.22
CA TYR A 174 3.77 -26.44 12.52
C TYR A 174 3.68 -27.18 11.18
N PHE A 175 4.69 -27.01 10.31
CA PHE A 175 4.64 -27.42 8.89
C PHE A 175 4.11 -28.85 8.69
N ASP A 176 4.78 -29.87 9.24
CA ASP A 176 4.40 -31.27 9.01
C ASP A 176 2.97 -31.55 9.49
N LYS A 177 2.59 -30.98 10.64
CA LYS A 177 1.25 -31.17 11.20
C LYS A 177 0.19 -30.52 10.32
N LYS A 178 0.45 -29.32 9.77
CA LYS A 178 -0.52 -28.60 8.93
C LYS A 178 -0.76 -29.27 7.57
N TRP A 179 0.29 -29.86 6.98
CA TRP A 179 0.23 -30.39 5.61
C TRP A 179 0.01 -31.89 5.49
N THR A 180 0.14 -32.65 6.58
CA THR A 180 -0.13 -34.11 6.59
C THR A 180 -1.50 -34.47 7.21
N MET A 181 -2.25 -33.46 7.62
CA MET A 181 -3.50 -33.65 8.33
C MET A 181 -4.70 -33.82 7.41
N GLU A 182 -5.50 -34.85 7.67
CA GLU A 182 -6.83 -34.97 7.10
C GLU A 182 -7.78 -33.95 7.76
N CYS A 183 -8.39 -33.09 6.96
CA CYS A 183 -9.40 -32.12 7.40
C CYS A 183 -10.73 -32.81 7.76
N ASN A 184 -10.81 -33.42 8.92
CA ASN A 184 -12.05 -34.02 9.43
C ASN A 184 -12.54 -33.33 10.73
N GLU A 185 -13.73 -33.71 11.21
CA GLU A 185 -14.36 -33.11 12.40
C GLU A 185 -13.54 -33.26 13.70
N LYS A 186 -12.55 -34.17 13.73
CA LYS A 186 -11.63 -34.29 14.87
C LYS A 186 -10.48 -33.29 14.82
N ALA A 187 -10.21 -32.70 13.65
CA ALA A 187 -9.16 -31.72 13.46
C ALA A 187 -9.61 -30.30 13.84
N TYR A 188 -10.88 -29.95 13.64
CA TYR A 188 -11.36 -28.59 13.86
C TYR A 188 -12.86 -28.52 14.19
N GLY A 189 -13.29 -27.37 14.69
CA GLY A 189 -14.71 -27.06 14.92
C GLY A 189 -15.00 -25.56 14.84
N PHE A 190 -16.24 -25.20 14.54
CA PHE A 190 -16.66 -23.80 14.56
C PHE A 190 -16.71 -23.28 15.99
N LEU A 191 -16.17 -22.09 16.22
CA LEU A 191 -16.32 -21.40 17.50
C LEU A 191 -17.80 -21.02 17.72
N PRO A 192 -18.40 -21.37 18.87
CA PRO A 192 -19.75 -20.93 19.22
C PRO A 192 -19.85 -19.40 19.27
N ALA A 193 -21.00 -18.85 18.88
CA ALA A 193 -21.20 -17.40 18.86
C ALA A 193 -21.22 -16.77 20.27
N GLU A 194 -21.48 -17.61 21.28
CA GLU A 194 -21.52 -17.27 22.69
C GLU A 194 -20.13 -17.24 23.34
N ASP A 195 -19.08 -17.67 22.64
CA ASP A 195 -17.71 -17.60 23.15
C ASP A 195 -17.31 -16.13 23.39
N PRO A 196 -16.77 -15.77 24.57
CA PRO A 196 -16.40 -14.39 24.88
C PRO A 196 -15.43 -13.76 23.87
N ALA A 197 -14.56 -14.55 23.24
CA ALA A 197 -13.60 -14.06 22.25
C ALA A 197 -14.21 -13.79 20.87
N TYR A 198 -15.42 -14.31 20.58
CA TYR A 198 -16.00 -14.33 19.25
C TYR A 198 -16.10 -12.93 18.62
N ALA A 199 -16.68 -11.97 19.36
CA ALA A 199 -16.81 -10.60 18.87
C ALA A 199 -15.45 -9.93 18.61
N GLY A 200 -14.47 -10.17 19.49
CA GLY A 200 -13.10 -9.69 19.34
C GLY A 200 -12.41 -10.27 18.11
N ILE A 201 -12.62 -11.57 17.82
CA ILE A 201 -12.06 -12.25 16.64
C ILE A 201 -12.64 -11.64 15.35
N ILE A 202 -13.95 -11.42 15.30
CA ILE A 202 -14.62 -10.83 14.15
C ILE A 202 -14.09 -9.42 13.88
N ASP A 203 -13.91 -8.59 14.92
CA ASP A 203 -13.38 -7.24 14.75
C ASP A 203 -11.90 -7.22 14.37
N MET A 204 -11.08 -8.07 15.01
CA MET A 204 -9.68 -8.27 14.65
C MET A 204 -9.53 -8.69 13.18
N ALA A 205 -10.30 -9.68 12.72
CA ALA A 205 -10.21 -10.16 11.34
C ALA A 205 -10.64 -9.09 10.32
N ARG A 206 -11.70 -8.32 10.64
CA ARG A 206 -12.14 -7.19 9.82
C ARG A 206 -11.05 -6.12 9.71
N ASN A 207 -10.40 -5.76 10.82
CA ASN A 207 -9.33 -4.77 10.82
C ASN A 207 -8.06 -5.30 10.14
N ALA A 208 -7.71 -6.57 10.31
CA ALA A 208 -6.62 -7.21 9.60
C ALA A 208 -6.84 -7.15 8.08
N TYR A 209 -7.99 -7.60 7.62
CA TYR A 209 -8.36 -7.57 6.20
C TYR A 209 -8.36 -6.13 5.64
N ARG A 210 -8.96 -5.18 6.37
CA ARG A 210 -9.03 -3.78 5.92
C ARG A 210 -7.66 -3.11 5.84
N ASN A 211 -6.81 -3.29 6.84
CA ASN A 211 -5.55 -2.54 6.95
C ASN A 211 -4.41 -3.20 6.17
N ILE A 212 -4.40 -4.53 6.00
CA ILE A 212 -3.35 -5.27 5.30
C ILE A 212 -3.70 -5.46 3.82
N MET A 213 -4.95 -5.85 3.53
CA MET A 213 -5.41 -6.18 2.18
C MET A 213 -6.24 -5.07 1.53
N SER A 214 -6.38 -3.92 2.18
CA SER A 214 -7.09 -2.74 1.66
C SER A 214 -8.50 -3.04 1.12
N CYS A 215 -9.17 -4.05 1.71
CA CYS A 215 -10.46 -4.56 1.25
C CYS A 215 -10.48 -5.08 -0.20
N VAL A 216 -9.40 -5.74 -0.63
CA VAL A 216 -9.29 -6.45 -1.91
C VAL A 216 -9.23 -7.95 -1.69
N GLY A 217 -9.86 -8.71 -2.58
CA GLY A 217 -9.80 -10.16 -2.56
C GLY A 217 -10.37 -10.79 -1.29
N TYR A 218 -9.64 -11.76 -0.76
CA TYR A 218 -9.98 -12.53 0.42
C TYR A 218 -8.71 -13.03 1.09
N GLY A 219 -8.77 -13.24 2.40
CA GLY A 219 -7.66 -13.76 3.16
C GLY A 219 -8.10 -14.45 4.44
N ARG A 220 -7.29 -15.41 4.87
CA ARG A 220 -7.52 -16.19 6.08
C ARG A 220 -6.66 -15.67 7.22
N VAL A 221 -7.30 -15.18 8.27
CA VAL A 221 -6.64 -14.62 9.46
C VAL A 221 -6.42 -15.72 10.49
N ASP A 222 -5.16 -15.99 10.80
CA ASP A 222 -4.76 -16.95 11.84
C ASP A 222 -4.59 -16.20 13.17
N PHE A 223 -5.10 -16.77 14.26
CA PHE A 223 -5.13 -16.13 15.57
C PHE A 223 -5.01 -17.12 16.72
N ARG A 224 -4.72 -16.59 17.92
CA ARG A 224 -4.83 -17.34 19.17
C ARG A 224 -5.68 -16.61 20.18
N ILE A 225 -6.39 -17.36 21.01
CA ILE A 225 -7.10 -16.84 22.19
C ILE A 225 -6.17 -17.08 23.38
N ASP A 226 -5.74 -16.00 24.03
CA ASP A 226 -4.79 -16.04 25.16
C ASP A 226 -5.49 -16.61 26.41
N ASP A 227 -5.03 -17.75 26.92
CA ASP A 227 -5.64 -18.42 28.09
C ASP A 227 -5.61 -17.54 29.35
N LYS A 228 -4.72 -16.54 29.40
CA LYS A 228 -4.59 -15.67 30.58
C LYS A 228 -5.73 -14.68 30.73
N ASN A 229 -6.32 -14.23 29.63
CA ASN A 229 -7.33 -13.16 29.63
C ASN A 229 -8.53 -13.44 28.71
N GLY A 230 -8.50 -14.51 27.92
CA GLY A 230 -9.56 -14.88 26.98
C GLY A 230 -9.61 -14.01 25.72
N GLU A 231 -8.64 -13.12 25.50
CA GLU A 231 -8.67 -12.18 24.39
C GLU A 231 -7.98 -12.74 23.13
N PRO A 232 -8.49 -12.43 21.93
CA PRO A 232 -7.84 -12.81 20.70
C PRO A 232 -6.58 -11.98 20.43
N VAL A 233 -5.56 -12.66 19.90
CA VAL A 233 -4.28 -12.10 19.46
C VAL A 233 -4.04 -12.51 18.01
N PHE A 234 -3.85 -11.50 17.15
CA PHE A 234 -3.59 -11.68 15.73
C PHE A 234 -2.19 -12.29 15.52
N LEU A 235 -2.11 -13.36 14.72
CA LEU A 235 -0.82 -13.94 14.33
C LEU A 235 -0.39 -13.43 12.96
N GLU A 236 -1.20 -13.72 11.95
CA GLU A 236 -0.98 -13.34 10.55
C GLU A 236 -2.28 -13.39 9.74
N ILE A 237 -2.25 -12.81 8.55
CA ILE A 237 -3.28 -13.02 7.52
C ILE A 237 -2.60 -13.69 6.32
N ASN A 238 -3.30 -14.63 5.71
CA ASN A 238 -2.89 -15.33 4.49
C ASN A 238 -3.78 -14.83 3.34
N PRO A 239 -3.33 -13.82 2.58
CA PRO A 239 -3.98 -13.36 1.35
C PRO A 239 -4.03 -14.48 0.32
N ASN A 240 -5.08 -14.50 -0.49
CA ASN A 240 -5.26 -15.51 -1.55
C ASN A 240 -5.07 -16.94 -1.02
N CYS A 241 -5.57 -17.21 0.20
CA CYS A 241 -5.42 -18.50 0.86
C CYS A 241 -6.05 -19.63 0.03
N GLY A 242 -5.65 -20.87 0.30
CA GLY A 242 -6.19 -22.02 -0.39
C GLY A 242 -7.73 -22.06 -0.36
N MET A 243 -8.34 -22.34 -1.51
CA MET A 243 -9.78 -22.54 -1.67
C MET A 243 -10.04 -23.43 -2.89
N TRP A 244 -11.18 -24.11 -2.90
CA TRP A 244 -11.58 -25.06 -3.94
C TRP A 244 -10.61 -26.23 -4.13
N TYR A 245 -9.93 -26.64 -3.06
CA TYR A 245 -9.18 -27.88 -3.07
C TYR A 245 -10.13 -29.06 -3.20
N SER A 246 -9.73 -30.09 -3.94
CA SER A 246 -10.58 -31.27 -4.07
C SER A 246 -10.72 -31.94 -2.71
N GLU A 247 -11.86 -32.58 -2.43
CA GLU A 247 -12.06 -33.30 -1.17
C GLU A 247 -11.05 -34.45 -1.00
N LYS A 248 -10.48 -34.95 -2.11
CA LYS A 248 -9.43 -35.96 -2.13
C LYS A 248 -8.07 -35.41 -1.68
N ASP A 249 -7.87 -34.11 -1.79
CA ASP A 249 -6.66 -33.40 -1.35
C ASP A 249 -6.83 -32.82 0.07
N GLY A 250 -7.88 -33.24 0.78
CA GLY A 250 -8.18 -32.78 2.15
C GLY A 250 -8.98 -31.48 2.22
N GLY A 251 -9.24 -30.77 1.12
CA GLY A 251 -9.94 -29.47 1.15
C GLY A 251 -9.19 -28.36 1.93
N ASP A 252 -9.68 -27.11 1.90
CA ASP A 252 -9.13 -26.02 2.73
C ASP A 252 -10.13 -25.52 3.79
N PHE A 253 -9.63 -25.02 4.92
CA PHE A 253 -10.44 -24.41 5.99
C PHE A 253 -11.33 -23.27 5.49
N ALA A 254 -10.92 -22.52 4.47
CA ALA A 254 -11.74 -21.49 3.85
C ALA A 254 -12.99 -22.10 3.18
N ASP A 255 -12.87 -23.26 2.50
CA ASP A 255 -14.02 -23.97 1.94
C ASP A 255 -14.99 -24.45 3.02
N VAL A 256 -14.46 -24.89 4.16
CA VAL A 256 -15.26 -25.28 5.33
C VAL A 256 -16.06 -24.09 5.85
N MET A 257 -15.41 -22.95 6.05
CA MET A 257 -16.06 -21.73 6.53
C MET A 257 -17.12 -21.19 5.57
N VAL A 258 -16.89 -21.28 4.26
CA VAL A 258 -17.87 -20.87 3.24
C VAL A 258 -19.08 -21.82 3.25
N ARG A 259 -18.88 -23.15 3.30
CA ARG A 259 -19.97 -24.13 3.37
C ARG A 259 -20.76 -24.08 4.68
N GLY A 260 -20.11 -23.73 5.77
CA GLY A 260 -20.72 -23.64 7.10
C GLY A 260 -21.46 -22.34 7.39
N ASP A 261 -21.50 -21.40 6.46
CA ASP A 261 -22.23 -20.14 6.60
C ASP A 261 -23.68 -20.27 6.10
N PRO A 262 -24.69 -19.80 6.85
CA PRO A 262 -26.10 -19.95 6.46
C PRO A 262 -26.50 -19.10 5.25
N THR A 263 -25.69 -18.11 4.88
CA THR A 263 -26.00 -17.14 3.83
C THR A 263 -25.01 -17.19 2.66
N TRP A 264 -23.94 -17.96 2.76
CA TRP A 264 -22.91 -18.07 1.73
C TRP A 264 -22.75 -19.52 1.27
N ASN A 265 -22.37 -19.65 0.01
CA ASN A 265 -21.88 -20.88 -0.60
C ASN A 265 -20.79 -20.48 -1.62
N HIS A 266 -20.14 -21.48 -2.24
CA HIS A 266 -19.08 -21.22 -3.22
C HIS A 266 -19.55 -20.45 -4.45
N GLU A 267 -20.80 -20.63 -4.88
CA GLU A 267 -21.36 -19.90 -6.01
C GLU A 267 -21.48 -18.40 -5.69
N ARG A 268 -22.07 -18.04 -4.54
CA ARG A 268 -22.15 -16.66 -4.07
C ARG A 268 -20.75 -16.06 -3.88
N PHE A 269 -19.81 -16.84 -3.34
CA PHE A 269 -18.43 -16.40 -3.18
C PHE A 269 -17.80 -16.04 -4.52
N LEU A 270 -17.95 -16.92 -5.52
CA LEU A 270 -17.45 -16.72 -6.88
C LEU A 270 -18.09 -15.50 -7.55
N GLN A 271 -19.41 -15.35 -7.49
CA GLN A 271 -20.13 -14.20 -8.05
C GLN A 271 -19.67 -12.88 -7.43
N ASN A 272 -19.46 -12.87 -6.11
CA ASN A 272 -18.94 -11.70 -5.41
C ASN A 272 -17.50 -11.37 -5.84
N ALA A 273 -16.62 -12.39 -5.92
CA ALA A 273 -15.24 -12.22 -6.37
C ALA A 273 -15.16 -11.68 -7.81
N ILE A 274 -15.97 -12.22 -8.73
CA ILE A 274 -16.09 -11.75 -10.13
C ILE A 274 -16.55 -10.29 -10.17
N SER A 275 -17.64 -9.99 -9.45
CA SER A 275 -18.20 -8.63 -9.40
C SER A 275 -17.21 -7.62 -8.81
N ARG A 276 -16.35 -8.05 -7.89
CA ARG A 276 -15.29 -7.20 -7.33
C ARG A 276 -14.16 -7.00 -8.33
N ALA A 277 -13.68 -8.06 -8.96
CA ALA A 277 -12.61 -8.01 -9.96
C ALA A 277 -12.92 -7.03 -11.11
N LEU A 278 -14.15 -7.06 -11.63
CA LEU A 278 -14.60 -6.13 -12.68
C LEU A 278 -14.66 -4.68 -12.18
N ARG A 279 -15.11 -4.47 -10.94
CA ARG A 279 -15.14 -3.13 -10.32
C ARG A 279 -13.73 -2.58 -10.11
N GLU A 280 -12.80 -3.41 -9.66
CA GLU A 280 -11.40 -3.04 -9.48
C GLU A 280 -10.73 -2.69 -10.81
N GLN A 281 -10.93 -3.51 -11.84
CA GLN A 281 -10.43 -3.24 -13.19
C GLN A 281 -10.94 -1.90 -13.75
N ALA A 282 -12.22 -1.60 -13.54
CA ALA A 282 -12.81 -0.32 -13.93
C ALA A 282 -12.24 0.85 -13.12
N ALA A 283 -11.93 0.64 -11.84
CA ALA A 283 -11.41 1.65 -10.93
C ALA A 283 -9.92 1.97 -11.13
N ARG A 284 -9.12 0.99 -11.55
CA ARG A 284 -7.69 1.15 -11.90
C ARG A 284 -7.47 2.07 -13.12
N LYS A 285 -8.46 2.16 -14.02
CA LYS A 285 -8.37 3.01 -15.21
C LYS A 285 -8.10 4.47 -14.82
N PRO A 286 -7.05 5.11 -15.36
CA PRO A 286 -6.74 6.50 -15.07
C PRO A 286 -7.93 7.44 -15.33
N TRP A 287 -8.16 8.36 -14.40
CA TRP A 287 -9.13 9.47 -14.55
C TRP A 287 -8.58 10.62 -15.40
N TYR A 288 -7.42 10.41 -16.02
CA TYR A 288 -6.75 11.38 -16.87
C TYR A 288 -6.08 10.72 -18.07
N PHE A 289 -5.72 11.53 -19.05
CA PHE A 289 -4.78 11.20 -20.11
C PHE A 289 -3.70 12.27 -20.18
N ILE A 290 -2.52 11.88 -20.67
CA ILE A 290 -1.35 12.75 -20.83
C ILE A 290 -1.18 13.00 -22.32
N SER A 291 -0.91 14.25 -22.70
CA SER A 291 -0.51 14.62 -24.05
C SER A 291 0.67 15.58 -24.01
N HIS A 292 1.43 15.60 -25.09
CA HIS A 292 2.56 16.50 -25.27
C HIS A 292 2.44 17.16 -26.65
N ASP A 293 2.55 18.48 -26.71
CA ASP A 293 2.43 19.20 -27.98
C ASP A 293 3.77 19.34 -28.73
N LYS A 294 3.71 19.88 -29.95
CA LYS A 294 4.88 20.11 -30.81
C LYS A 294 5.92 21.08 -30.21
N HIS A 295 5.61 21.77 -29.12
CA HIS A 295 6.44 22.78 -28.49
C HIS A 295 7.10 22.31 -27.19
N GLY A 296 6.98 21.03 -26.84
CA GLY A 296 7.58 20.53 -25.60
C GLY A 296 6.65 20.55 -24.39
N GLN A 297 5.36 20.90 -24.55
CA GLN A 297 4.47 21.18 -23.42
C GLN A 297 3.61 19.97 -23.07
N PHE A 298 3.83 19.41 -21.87
CA PHE A 298 2.99 18.36 -21.30
C PHE A 298 1.67 18.93 -20.77
N SER A 299 0.56 18.27 -21.05
CA SER A 299 -0.73 18.50 -20.38
C SER A 299 -1.33 17.19 -19.88
N THR A 300 -1.82 17.22 -18.64
CA THR A 300 -2.60 16.13 -18.06
C THR A 300 -4.06 16.58 -17.95
N ARG A 301 -4.98 15.88 -18.61
CA ARG A 301 -6.39 16.29 -18.73
C ARG A 301 -7.32 15.18 -18.24
N ALA A 302 -8.48 15.55 -17.72
CA ALA A 302 -9.48 14.59 -17.26
C ALA A 302 -9.98 13.72 -18.43
N SER A 303 -9.95 12.39 -18.27
CA SER A 303 -10.45 11.44 -19.28
C SER A 303 -11.97 11.28 -19.24
N ARG A 304 -12.61 11.77 -18.18
CA ARG A 304 -14.05 11.72 -17.92
C ARG A 304 -14.44 12.81 -16.91
N ASN A 305 -15.73 13.04 -16.70
CA ASN A 305 -16.19 14.00 -15.68
C ASN A 305 -15.79 13.52 -14.27
N VAL A 306 -15.08 14.36 -13.52
CA VAL A 306 -14.59 14.06 -12.17
C VAL A 306 -15.45 14.81 -11.15
N PRO A 307 -16.12 14.11 -10.21
CA PRO A 307 -16.89 14.78 -9.18
C PRO A 307 -15.99 15.41 -8.11
N ALA A 308 -16.46 16.49 -7.50
CA ALA A 308 -15.78 17.11 -6.36
C ALA A 308 -15.49 16.08 -5.25
N GLY A 309 -14.28 16.13 -4.68
CA GLY A 309 -13.81 15.20 -3.65
C GLY A 309 -13.22 13.89 -4.17
N LYS A 310 -13.37 13.55 -5.46
CA LYS A 310 -12.76 12.33 -6.02
C LYS A 310 -11.24 12.43 -6.02
N CYS A 311 -10.57 11.41 -5.47
CA CYS A 311 -9.13 11.22 -5.61
C CYS A 311 -8.79 10.77 -7.04
N LEU A 312 -7.86 11.46 -7.71
CA LEU A 312 -7.47 11.16 -9.10
C LEU A 312 -6.13 10.40 -9.22
N PHE A 313 -5.30 10.46 -8.18
CA PHE A 313 -3.98 9.83 -8.13
C PHE A 313 -4.00 8.75 -7.05
N GLY A 314 -4.44 7.57 -7.48
CA GLY A 314 -4.71 6.39 -6.67
C GLY A 314 -5.67 5.50 -7.45
N ASP A 315 -5.66 4.20 -7.19
CA ASP A 315 -6.75 3.32 -7.64
C ASP A 315 -7.86 3.29 -6.57
N ALA A 316 -8.77 2.31 -6.60
CA ALA A 316 -9.83 2.21 -5.58
C ALA A 316 -9.30 1.89 -4.17
N VAL A 317 -8.04 1.46 -4.07
CA VAL A 317 -7.49 0.66 -2.98
C VAL A 317 -6.20 1.31 -2.45
N HIS A 318 -5.36 1.81 -3.35
CA HIS A 318 -4.02 2.31 -3.07
C HIS A 318 -3.92 3.82 -3.26
N PRO A 319 -3.53 4.57 -2.22
CA PRO A 319 -3.11 5.95 -2.40
C PRO A 319 -1.77 5.99 -3.17
N ILE A 320 -1.64 6.90 -4.14
CA ILE A 320 -0.37 7.11 -4.85
C ILE A 320 0.37 8.32 -4.25
N PRO A 321 1.59 8.16 -3.70
CA PRO A 321 2.38 9.26 -3.21
C PRO A 321 2.73 10.26 -4.32
N VAL A 322 2.52 11.55 -4.04
CA VAL A 322 2.91 12.66 -4.91
C VAL A 322 4.29 13.16 -4.50
N VAL A 323 5.25 13.15 -5.42
CA VAL A 323 6.58 13.75 -5.20
C VAL A 323 6.73 14.99 -6.08
N SER A 324 6.89 16.17 -5.49
CA SER A 324 7.25 17.33 -6.29
C SER A 324 8.71 17.24 -6.72
N ARG A 325 8.98 17.43 -8.01
CA ARG A 325 10.34 17.61 -8.53
C ARG A 325 10.34 18.78 -9.50
N ALA A 326 11.25 19.73 -9.32
CA ALA A 326 11.46 20.77 -10.31
C ALA A 326 12.06 20.14 -11.59
N LEU A 327 11.35 20.28 -12.71
CA LEU A 327 11.88 19.95 -14.03
C LEU A 327 12.45 21.22 -14.66
N PHE A 328 13.55 21.10 -15.39
CA PHE A 328 14.21 22.19 -16.08
C PHE A 328 14.22 21.89 -17.57
N LYS A 329 13.97 22.90 -18.40
CA LYS A 329 14.26 22.77 -19.83
C LYS A 329 15.77 22.80 -20.00
N VAL A 330 16.29 21.98 -20.91
CA VAL A 330 17.72 21.95 -21.20
C VAL A 330 18.18 23.35 -21.61
N GLY A 331 19.13 23.91 -20.87
CA GLY A 331 19.65 25.26 -21.09
C GLY A 331 18.87 26.40 -20.43
N GLU A 332 17.82 26.10 -19.63
CA GLU A 332 17.10 27.11 -18.85
C GLU A 332 17.46 27.03 -17.36
N ASP A 333 17.84 28.17 -16.77
CA ASP A 333 18.10 28.31 -15.32
C ASP A 333 16.81 28.39 -14.49
N SER A 334 15.66 28.52 -15.15
CA SER A 334 14.34 28.57 -14.53
C SER A 334 13.63 27.23 -14.69
N PRO A 335 13.03 26.66 -13.63
CA PRO A 335 12.33 25.40 -13.75
C PRO A 335 11.07 25.56 -14.62
N SER A 336 10.86 24.62 -15.54
CA SER A 336 9.56 24.34 -16.15
C SER A 336 8.78 23.50 -15.14
N VAL A 337 8.31 24.13 -14.07
CA VAL A 337 7.84 23.40 -12.89
C VAL A 337 6.70 22.43 -13.25
N GLY A 338 6.94 21.14 -13.00
CA GLY A 338 5.97 20.05 -13.09
C GLY A 338 5.84 19.38 -11.72
N CYS A 339 4.63 19.19 -11.20
CA CYS A 339 4.44 18.21 -10.14
C CYS A 339 4.48 16.83 -10.82
N VAL A 340 5.43 15.97 -10.45
CA VAL A 340 5.55 14.61 -11.01
C VAL A 340 4.88 13.64 -10.05
N VAL A 341 3.70 13.14 -10.40
CA VAL A 341 3.09 12.07 -9.60
C VAL A 341 3.66 10.74 -10.06
N CYS A 342 4.32 10.03 -9.16
CA CYS A 342 4.82 8.69 -9.44
C CYS A 342 3.76 7.66 -9.10
N ARG A 343 3.15 7.00 -10.10
CA ARG A 343 2.24 5.88 -9.85
C ARG A 343 3.04 4.63 -9.47
N ALA A 344 2.55 3.88 -8.49
CA ALA A 344 3.09 2.58 -8.10
C ALA A 344 2.45 1.41 -8.88
N ASP A 345 1.59 1.68 -9.87
CA ASP A 345 0.80 0.68 -10.58
C ASP A 345 1.41 0.24 -11.93
N GLY A 346 2.68 0.56 -12.17
CA GLY A 346 3.47 0.02 -13.28
C GLY A 346 3.14 0.54 -14.69
N ILE A 347 2.05 1.28 -14.90
CA ILE A 347 1.68 1.78 -16.25
C ILE A 347 2.48 3.05 -16.61
N HIS A 348 2.51 4.03 -15.70
CA HIS A 348 3.28 5.27 -15.86
C HIS A 348 3.82 5.76 -14.52
N GLU A 349 5.12 5.63 -14.30
CA GLU A 349 5.80 6.06 -13.06
C GLU A 349 5.95 7.58 -12.91
N ALA A 350 5.45 8.38 -13.85
CA ALA A 350 5.55 9.83 -13.80
C ALA A 350 4.42 10.52 -14.56
N VAL A 351 3.69 11.39 -13.87
CA VAL A 351 2.64 12.24 -14.46
C VAL A 351 2.92 13.69 -14.14
N ALA A 352 3.14 14.50 -15.19
CA ALA A 352 3.35 15.93 -15.03
C ALA A 352 2.01 16.68 -14.91
N ILE A 353 1.73 17.26 -13.74
CA ILE A 353 0.58 18.13 -13.52
C ILE A 353 1.07 19.56 -13.50
N ARG A 354 0.37 20.49 -14.17
CA ARG A 354 0.73 21.90 -14.25
C ARG A 354 0.26 22.73 -13.05
N HIS A 355 0.91 23.88 -12.89
CA HIS A 355 0.49 24.88 -11.93
C HIS A 355 -0.78 25.62 -12.35
N SER A 356 -1.67 25.87 -11.40
CA SER A 356 -2.64 26.97 -11.48
C SER A 356 -2.75 27.70 -10.14
N CYS A 357 -2.95 29.03 -10.19
CA CYS A 357 -3.30 29.83 -9.00
C CYS A 357 -4.76 29.62 -8.58
N GLU A 358 -5.60 29.09 -9.47
CA GLU A 358 -6.96 28.64 -9.19
C GLU A 358 -7.06 27.16 -9.57
N PRO A 359 -6.40 26.27 -8.82
CA PRO A 359 -6.33 24.87 -9.19
C PRO A 359 -7.69 24.20 -9.05
N ASN A 360 -7.94 23.21 -9.90
CA ASN A 360 -9.11 22.32 -9.79
C ASN A 360 -8.81 21.10 -8.91
N MET A 361 -7.57 20.89 -8.47
CA MET A 361 -7.18 19.86 -7.53
C MET A 361 -6.55 20.44 -6.26
N GLN A 362 -6.64 19.70 -5.15
CA GLN A 362 -6.07 20.08 -3.86
C GLN A 362 -5.64 18.85 -3.06
N PHE A 363 -4.71 19.04 -2.13
CA PHE A 363 -4.38 18.01 -1.15
C PHE A 363 -5.57 17.71 -0.24
N VAL A 364 -5.81 16.43 0.03
CA VAL A 364 -6.81 15.98 1.00
C VAL A 364 -6.32 16.29 2.42
N HIS A 365 -7.09 17.07 3.18
CA HIS A 365 -6.74 17.42 4.56
C HIS A 365 -6.64 16.16 5.43
N GLY A 366 -5.56 16.01 6.20
CA GLY A 366 -5.32 14.84 7.06
C GLY A 366 -4.75 13.60 6.34
N ARG A 367 -4.63 13.62 5.00
CA ARG A 367 -3.96 12.56 4.22
C ARG A 367 -2.88 13.19 3.33
N THR A 368 -1.67 13.32 3.87
CA THR A 368 -0.52 13.85 3.13
C THR A 368 -0.33 13.04 1.86
N LEU A 369 -0.05 13.71 0.73
CA LEU A 369 0.24 13.12 -0.58
C LEU A 369 -0.95 12.66 -1.45
N LEU A 370 -2.20 12.95 -1.08
CA LEU A 370 -3.37 12.65 -1.93
C LEU A 370 -3.98 13.89 -2.59
N PHE A 371 -4.18 13.86 -3.90
CA PHE A 371 -4.91 14.90 -4.64
C PHE A 371 -6.36 14.50 -4.93
N ALA A 372 -7.28 15.36 -4.53
CA ALA A 372 -8.68 15.26 -4.87
C ALA A 372 -9.17 16.49 -5.66
N ALA A 373 -10.22 16.27 -6.46
CA ALA A 373 -10.90 17.34 -7.16
C ALA A 373 -11.50 18.34 -6.17
N LYS A 374 -11.19 19.62 -6.31
CA LYS A 374 -11.74 20.71 -5.48
C LYS A 374 -13.18 21.07 -5.87
N ARG A 375 -13.53 20.80 -7.13
CA ARG A 375 -14.85 20.99 -7.74
C ARG A 375 -15.07 19.92 -8.80
N ASN A 376 -16.24 19.90 -9.41
CA ASN A 376 -16.46 19.09 -10.60
C ASN A 376 -15.49 19.54 -11.72
N ILE A 377 -14.84 18.58 -12.38
CA ILE A 377 -13.90 18.78 -13.49
C ILE A 377 -14.50 18.12 -14.72
N ASN A 378 -14.60 18.86 -15.82
CA ASN A 378 -15.20 18.34 -17.05
C ASN A 378 -14.21 17.45 -17.81
N VAL A 379 -14.73 16.51 -18.60
CA VAL A 379 -13.91 15.75 -19.56
C VAL A 379 -13.09 16.69 -20.46
N GLY A 380 -11.81 16.38 -20.65
CA GLY A 380 -10.86 17.18 -21.43
C GLY A 380 -10.30 18.43 -20.73
N GLU A 381 -10.85 18.81 -19.56
CA GLU A 381 -10.33 19.91 -18.76
C GLU A 381 -8.96 19.54 -18.19
N GLU A 382 -8.06 20.52 -18.17
CA GLU A 382 -6.71 20.33 -17.65
C GLU A 382 -6.69 20.19 -16.13
N LEU A 383 -6.00 19.17 -15.63
CA LEU A 383 -5.75 18.97 -14.22
C LEU A 383 -4.63 19.90 -13.75
N THR A 384 -4.91 20.70 -12.72
CA THR A 384 -3.98 21.70 -12.20
C THR A 384 -3.91 21.69 -10.68
N VAL A 385 -2.72 21.98 -10.16
CA VAL A 385 -2.44 22.08 -8.72
C VAL A 385 -1.76 23.41 -8.38
N ASP A 386 -1.99 23.91 -7.16
CA ASP A 386 -1.19 25.01 -6.64
C ASP A 386 0.15 24.49 -6.10
N TYR A 387 1.26 24.80 -6.76
CA TYR A 387 2.59 24.35 -6.33
C TYR A 387 3.03 24.94 -4.99
N ALA A 388 2.48 26.09 -4.58
CA ALA A 388 2.72 26.61 -3.24
C ALA A 388 2.18 25.67 -2.15
N THR A 389 1.28 24.75 -2.49
CA THR A 389 0.75 23.74 -1.56
C THR A 389 1.62 22.49 -1.44
N LEU A 390 2.60 22.30 -2.32
CA LEU A 390 3.50 21.13 -2.32
C LEU A 390 4.47 21.13 -1.15
N ARG A 391 4.70 22.29 -0.51
CA ARG A 391 5.61 22.47 0.63
C ARG A 391 7.05 21.96 0.38
N ASP A 392 7.49 22.06 -0.87
CA ASP A 392 8.85 21.74 -1.27
C ASP A 392 9.74 22.97 -1.07
N GLU A 393 10.59 22.91 -0.03
CA GLU A 393 11.56 23.97 0.28
C GLU A 393 12.65 24.10 -0.78
N ALA A 394 12.93 23.02 -1.52
CA ALA A 394 13.94 23.02 -2.57
C ALA A 394 13.39 23.57 -3.91
N MET A 395 12.08 23.80 -4.03
CA MET A 395 11.49 24.35 -5.25
C MET A 395 11.89 25.83 -5.43
N PRO A 396 12.62 26.20 -6.51
CA PRO A 396 12.93 27.59 -6.75
C PRO A 396 11.66 28.38 -7.11
N HIS A 397 11.64 29.65 -6.72
CA HIS A 397 10.57 30.57 -7.10
C HIS A 397 10.58 30.81 -8.62
N PHE A 398 9.39 30.95 -9.23
CA PHE A 398 9.27 31.04 -10.68
C PHE A 398 8.15 32.00 -11.12
N ALA A 399 8.29 32.55 -12.34
CA ALA A 399 7.28 33.38 -12.98
C ALA A 399 6.04 32.55 -13.37
N CYS A 400 4.87 32.95 -12.91
CA CYS A 400 3.61 32.27 -13.19
C CYS A 400 2.93 32.80 -14.45
N GLY A 401 2.76 31.93 -15.43
CA GLY A 401 2.00 32.17 -16.67
C GLY A 401 0.66 31.45 -16.75
N CYS A 402 0.04 31.07 -15.62
CA CYS A 402 -1.13 30.17 -15.62
C CYS A 402 -2.42 30.72 -16.25
N GLY A 403 -2.47 32.01 -16.62
CA GLY A 403 -3.61 32.61 -17.33
C GLY A 403 -4.90 32.83 -16.52
N THR A 404 -4.94 32.43 -15.24
CA THR A 404 -6.12 32.66 -14.38
C THR A 404 -6.32 34.14 -14.02
N LYS A 405 -7.56 34.54 -13.76
CA LYS A 405 -7.90 35.93 -13.37
C LYS A 405 -7.16 36.37 -12.10
N ASN A 406 -6.98 35.44 -11.16
CA ASN A 406 -6.28 35.66 -9.89
C ASN A 406 -4.82 35.15 -9.92
N CYS A 407 -4.17 35.19 -11.09
CA CYS A 407 -2.78 34.78 -11.23
C CYS A 407 -1.85 35.56 -10.28
N ARG A 408 -1.05 34.84 -9.49
CA ARG A 408 -0.10 35.43 -8.55
C ARG A 408 1.16 35.98 -9.22
N SER A 409 1.34 35.81 -10.53
CA SER A 409 2.52 36.20 -11.34
C SER A 409 3.86 35.60 -10.92
N VAL A 410 4.04 35.23 -9.66
CA VAL A 410 5.23 34.59 -9.09
C VAL A 410 4.79 33.59 -8.05
N ILE A 411 5.34 32.39 -8.09
CA ILE A 411 5.09 31.33 -7.10
C ILE A 411 6.33 31.14 -6.26
N PHE A 412 6.13 31.03 -4.95
CA PHE A 412 7.18 30.83 -3.96
C PHE A 412 7.09 29.43 -3.37
N ALA A 413 8.25 28.83 -3.07
CA ALA A 413 8.31 27.74 -2.12
C ALA A 413 7.73 28.17 -0.77
N VAL A 414 6.90 27.29 -0.23
CA VAL A 414 6.34 27.42 1.11
C VAL A 414 7.12 26.46 2.00
N PRO A 415 7.80 26.94 3.05
CA PRO A 415 8.48 26.06 3.98
C PRO A 415 7.49 25.16 4.73
N ALA A 416 7.98 24.02 5.22
CA ALA A 416 7.20 23.09 6.03
C ALA A 416 6.88 23.72 7.40
N MET A 417 5.84 24.56 7.46
CA MET A 417 5.47 25.27 8.68
C MET A 417 4.63 24.40 9.64
N PRO A 418 4.74 24.62 10.97
CA PRO A 418 3.91 23.95 11.97
C PRO A 418 2.41 24.22 11.75
N ARG A 419 1.57 23.28 12.20
CA ARG A 419 0.15 23.09 11.83
C ARG A 419 -0.80 24.27 12.11
N THR A 420 -0.36 25.37 12.71
CA THR A 420 -1.22 26.41 13.31
C THR A 420 -1.27 27.76 12.58
N VAL A 421 -0.59 27.94 11.43
CA VAL A 421 -0.62 29.25 10.74
C VAL A 421 -1.86 29.41 9.86
N GLU A 422 -2.69 30.41 10.15
CA GLU A 422 -3.88 30.75 9.37
C GLU A 422 -3.58 31.13 7.90
N VAL A 423 -4.49 30.76 7.00
CA VAL A 423 -4.43 31.03 5.55
C VAL A 423 -4.22 32.52 5.22
N LYS A 424 -4.73 33.45 6.04
CA LYS A 424 -4.55 34.90 5.85
C LYS A 424 -3.09 35.33 6.04
N THR A 425 -2.42 34.80 7.05
CA THR A 425 -1.01 35.08 7.35
C THR A 425 -0.10 34.55 6.23
N MET A 426 -0.42 33.37 5.69
CA MET A 426 0.27 32.79 4.53
C MET A 426 0.17 33.69 3.29
N ARG A 427 -1.03 34.21 2.98
CA ARG A 427 -1.23 35.12 1.82
C ARG A 427 -0.42 36.40 1.94
N LYS A 428 -0.30 36.96 3.15
CA LYS A 428 0.51 38.18 3.40
C LYS A 428 1.99 37.91 3.13
N MET A 429 2.53 36.83 3.68
CA MET A 429 3.93 36.43 3.50
C MET A 429 4.28 36.18 2.03
N LEU A 430 3.41 35.49 1.28
CA LEU A 430 3.62 35.23 -0.15
C LEU A 430 3.64 36.53 -1.00
N ARG A 431 2.83 37.54 -0.63
CA ARG A 431 2.84 38.85 -1.31
C ARG A 431 4.13 39.63 -1.09
N GLU A 432 4.70 39.54 0.12
CA GLU A 432 5.96 40.19 0.44
C GLU A 432 7.12 39.55 -0.31
N LYS A 433 7.21 38.21 -0.30
CA LYS A 433 8.18 37.48 -1.13
C LYS A 433 8.05 37.83 -2.63
N LYS A 434 6.83 38.04 -3.13
CA LYS A 434 6.57 38.51 -4.51
C LYS A 434 7.30 39.81 -4.83
N ARG A 435 7.21 40.81 -3.95
CA ARG A 435 7.87 42.10 -4.16
C ARG A 435 9.39 41.97 -4.23
N ILE A 436 9.98 41.16 -3.34
CA ILE A 436 11.43 40.96 -3.27
C ILE A 436 11.93 40.30 -4.56
N TRP A 437 11.30 39.21 -4.98
CA TRP A 437 11.73 38.49 -6.19
C TRP A 437 11.61 39.30 -7.48
N VAL A 438 10.53 40.10 -7.62
CA VAL A 438 10.39 40.97 -8.80
C VAL A 438 11.56 41.95 -8.90
N LYS A 439 12.00 42.51 -7.76
CA LYS A 439 13.17 43.39 -7.72
C LYS A 439 14.43 42.64 -8.13
N GLU A 440 14.70 41.48 -7.52
CA GLU A 440 15.89 40.65 -7.84
C GLU A 440 15.91 40.16 -9.29
N LYS A 441 14.74 39.91 -9.91
CA LYS A 441 14.67 39.52 -11.32
C LYS A 441 15.04 40.68 -12.24
N VAL A 442 14.51 41.88 -11.98
CA VAL A 442 14.86 43.09 -12.73
C VAL A 442 16.36 43.36 -12.62
N ASP A 443 16.92 43.22 -11.41
CA ASP A 443 18.36 43.39 -11.17
C ASP A 443 19.18 42.37 -11.99
N ARG A 444 18.80 41.09 -12.01
CA ARG A 444 19.45 40.05 -12.81
C ARG A 444 19.33 40.26 -14.33
N GLU A 445 18.16 40.67 -14.82
CA GLU A 445 17.95 40.97 -16.25
C GLU A 445 18.81 42.18 -16.67
N ALA A 446 18.91 43.20 -15.81
CA ALA A 446 19.80 44.35 -16.03
C ALA A 446 21.28 43.92 -16.05
N GLU A 447 21.71 43.07 -15.12
CA GLU A 447 23.08 42.51 -15.11
C GLU A 447 23.38 41.68 -16.36
N GLN A 448 22.44 40.85 -16.83
CA GLN A 448 22.61 40.08 -18.06
C GLN A 448 22.71 40.97 -19.30
N LEU A 449 21.90 42.04 -19.38
CA LEU A 449 21.98 43.03 -20.46
C LEU A 449 23.32 43.78 -20.43
N LEU A 450 23.82 44.13 -19.24
CA LEU A 450 25.13 44.75 -19.06
C LEU A 450 26.26 43.81 -19.49
N ARG A 451 26.21 42.53 -19.10
CA ARG A 451 27.19 41.51 -19.53
C ARG A 451 27.18 41.29 -21.04
N LYS A 452 26.00 41.23 -21.68
CA LYS A 452 25.88 41.13 -23.14
C LYS A 452 26.44 42.37 -23.86
N LYS A 453 26.21 43.58 -23.33
CA LYS A 453 26.81 44.82 -23.87
C LYS A 453 28.33 44.84 -23.71
N ALA A 454 28.85 44.38 -22.57
CA ALA A 454 30.29 44.28 -22.33
C ALA A 454 30.98 43.26 -23.26
N ALA A 455 30.32 42.13 -23.54
CA ALA A 455 30.84 41.13 -24.49
C ALA A 455 30.77 41.56 -25.97
N GLY A 456 29.88 42.49 -26.33
CA GLY A 456 29.73 43.01 -27.70
C GLY A 456 30.57 44.25 -28.03
N GLY A 457 31.23 44.88 -27.04
CA GLY A 457 32.00 46.12 -27.22
C GLY A 457 33.48 45.94 -27.56
N GLY A 458 33.96 44.70 -27.68
CA GLY A 458 35.38 44.37 -27.87
C GLY A 458 35.77 43.97 -29.29
N SER A 459 35.40 44.75 -30.32
CA SER A 459 35.99 44.61 -31.65
C SER A 459 35.83 45.90 -32.46
N GLY A 460 36.70 46.88 -32.24
CA GLY A 460 36.74 48.08 -33.05
C GLY A 460 37.67 49.15 -32.51
N GLY A 461 38.96 49.05 -32.84
CA GLY A 461 39.90 50.14 -32.57
C GLY A 461 41.37 49.72 -32.61
N GLY A 462 41.93 49.64 -33.82
CA GLY A 462 43.36 49.42 -34.03
C GLY A 462 43.75 49.68 -35.48
N SER A 463 43.61 50.93 -35.93
CA SER A 463 44.06 51.42 -37.23
C SER A 463 45.43 52.10 -37.15
N HIS A 464 46.30 51.77 -38.11
CA HIS A 464 47.34 52.61 -38.74
C HIS A 464 48.38 53.32 -37.86
N LYS A 465 49.64 52.84 -37.92
CA LYS A 465 50.67 53.34 -38.83
C LYS A 465 51.81 52.33 -38.96
#